data_AF-A0A524FU74-F1
#
_entry.id   AF-A0A524FU74-F1
#
_cell.length_a   1.000
_cell.length_b   1.000
_cell.length_c   1.000
_cell.angle_alpha   90.00
_cell.angle_beta   90.00
_cell.angle_gamma   90.00
#
_symmetry.space_group_name_H-M   'P 1'
#
loop_
_entity.id
_entity.type
_entity.pdbx_description
1 polymer ?
#
loop_
_entity_poly.entity_id
_entity_poly.type
_entity_poly.pdbx_seq_one_letter_code
_entity_poly.pdbx_strand_id
1 'polypeptide(L)'
;MNNSHRILSLFQELERADSALTKILEKLMNMNEILDPLERDLRVSDFSASGAFKRGTIKGIVCSLTALIKGDPLSKSLEAQQGKGLELPSIIKGADRNESKSTCNSILKIIESELVNELPRFVINLRWSILPQLLNPQHALIIGTRYSNLKESESKRLVTKLEQQGLKVFEDSGEYGGGLLTYHLLESIDKRGKITVFEVTVSKELAENERQIGFVLQAFSII
;
A
#
# COMPACT_ATOMS: atom_id res chain seq x y z
N MET A 1 2.39 -56.57 -43.82
CA MET A 1 3.49 -55.80 -43.17
C MET A 1 3.22 -54.29 -43.26
N ASN A 2 2.14 -53.76 -42.65
CA ASN A 2 1.76 -52.34 -42.83
C ASN A 2 1.35 -51.61 -41.53
N ASN A 3 1.31 -52.31 -40.38
CA ASN A 3 0.87 -51.72 -39.10
C ASN A 3 2.02 -51.10 -38.29
N SER A 4 3.22 -51.68 -38.28
CA SER A 4 4.35 -51.11 -37.53
C SER A 4 4.82 -49.76 -38.07
N HIS A 5 4.78 -49.54 -39.39
CA HIS A 5 5.16 -48.24 -39.96
C HIS A 5 4.13 -47.14 -39.68
N ARG A 6 2.84 -47.47 -39.58
CA ARG A 6 1.78 -46.51 -39.19
C ARG A 6 1.88 -46.13 -37.71
N ILE A 7 2.18 -47.08 -36.84
CA ILE A 7 2.34 -46.81 -35.40
C ILE A 7 3.58 -45.93 -35.18
N LEU A 8 4.70 -46.21 -35.86
CA LEU A 8 5.90 -45.38 -35.79
C LEU A 8 5.67 -43.96 -36.34
N SER A 9 4.90 -43.79 -37.43
CA SER A 9 4.60 -42.44 -37.94
C SER A 9 3.68 -41.66 -37.01
N LEU A 10 2.68 -42.31 -36.41
CA LEU A 10 1.79 -41.70 -35.41
C LEU A 10 2.55 -41.24 -34.16
N PHE A 11 3.50 -42.06 -33.68
CA PHE A 11 4.36 -41.67 -32.54
C PHE A 11 5.26 -40.48 -32.88
N GLN A 12 5.84 -40.44 -34.07
CA GLN A 12 6.65 -39.30 -34.52
C GLN A 12 5.82 -38.02 -34.72
N GLU A 13 4.58 -38.14 -35.18
CA GLU A 13 3.66 -37.00 -35.27
C GLU A 13 3.25 -36.50 -33.87
N LEU A 14 3.05 -37.41 -32.91
CA LEU A 14 2.74 -37.07 -31.53
C LEU A 14 3.91 -36.36 -30.83
N GLU A 15 5.14 -36.85 -30.99
CA GLU A 15 6.34 -36.19 -30.44
C GLU A 15 6.56 -34.80 -31.06
N ARG A 16 6.29 -34.64 -32.36
CA ARG A 16 6.37 -33.33 -33.02
C ARG A 16 5.29 -32.37 -32.51
N ALA A 17 4.09 -32.86 -32.28
CA ALA A 17 3.00 -32.07 -31.69
C ALA A 17 3.34 -31.63 -30.25
N ASP A 18 3.88 -32.55 -29.44
CA ASP A 18 4.27 -32.27 -28.05
C ASP A 18 5.43 -31.26 -27.98
N SER A 19 6.43 -31.40 -28.85
CA SER A 19 7.52 -30.42 -28.98
C SER A 19 7.03 -29.04 -29.43
N ALA A 20 6.07 -28.99 -30.36
CA ALA A 20 5.46 -27.74 -30.82
C ALA A 20 4.66 -27.07 -29.69
N LEU A 21 3.87 -27.83 -28.94
CA LEU A 21 3.10 -27.35 -27.79
C LEU A 21 4.00 -26.82 -26.68
N THR A 22 5.09 -27.52 -26.37
CA THR A 22 6.08 -27.08 -25.37
C THR A 22 6.71 -25.73 -25.77
N LYS A 23 7.10 -25.58 -27.04
CA LYS A 23 7.64 -24.31 -27.56
C LYS A 23 6.61 -23.18 -27.56
N ILE A 24 5.34 -23.48 -27.77
CA ILE A 24 4.24 -22.51 -27.68
C ILE A 24 4.04 -22.08 -26.22
N LEU A 25 4.07 -23.03 -25.27
CA LEU A 25 3.98 -22.75 -23.84
C LEU A 25 5.15 -21.91 -23.34
N GLU A 26 6.39 -22.24 -23.74
CA GLU A 26 7.57 -21.43 -23.41
C GLU A 26 7.48 -20.00 -23.98
N LYS A 27 7.00 -19.86 -25.23
CA LYS A 27 6.76 -18.53 -25.81
C LYS A 27 5.67 -17.76 -25.07
N LEU A 28 4.59 -18.43 -24.64
CA LEU A 28 3.54 -17.82 -23.83
C LEU A 28 4.07 -17.37 -22.47
N MET A 29 4.89 -18.19 -21.81
CA MET A 29 5.54 -17.83 -20.55
C MET A 29 6.46 -16.62 -20.70
N ASN A 30 7.31 -16.60 -21.73
CA ASN A 30 8.18 -15.46 -22.01
C ASN A 30 7.39 -14.19 -22.39
N MET A 31 6.29 -14.31 -23.13
CA MET A 31 5.41 -13.17 -23.40
C MET A 31 4.77 -12.64 -22.13
N ASN A 32 4.38 -13.52 -21.20
CA ASN A 32 3.82 -13.13 -19.92
C ASN A 32 4.86 -12.36 -19.07
N GLU A 33 6.11 -12.84 -19.06
CA GLU A 33 7.22 -12.16 -18.36
C GLU A 33 7.54 -10.78 -18.96
N ILE A 34 7.36 -10.57 -20.27
CA ILE A 34 7.58 -9.28 -20.94
C ILE A 34 6.36 -8.35 -20.79
N LEU A 35 5.16 -8.91 -20.69
CA LEU A 35 3.92 -8.14 -20.49
C LEU A 35 3.80 -7.60 -19.07
N ASP A 36 4.31 -8.32 -18.07
CA ASP A 36 4.23 -7.94 -16.66
C ASP A 36 4.82 -6.53 -16.38
N PRO A 37 6.03 -6.18 -16.85
CA PRO A 37 6.58 -4.82 -16.72
C PRO A 37 5.79 -3.76 -17.49
N LEU A 38 5.34 -4.09 -18.70
CA LEU A 38 4.60 -3.17 -19.57
C LEU A 38 3.21 -2.86 -19.00
N GLU A 39 2.56 -3.87 -18.43
CA GLU A 39 1.30 -3.72 -17.71
C GLU A 39 1.50 -2.91 -16.42
N ARG A 40 2.62 -3.08 -15.70
CA ARG A 40 2.95 -2.26 -14.52
C ARG A 40 3.09 -0.79 -14.90
N ASP A 41 3.84 -0.47 -15.94
CA ASP A 41 4.05 0.92 -16.38
C ASP A 41 2.74 1.56 -16.85
N LEU A 42 1.93 0.80 -17.61
CA LEU A 42 0.60 1.24 -18.01
C LEU A 42 -0.34 1.42 -16.80
N ARG A 43 -0.32 0.54 -15.81
CA ARG A 43 -1.16 0.63 -14.60
C ARG A 43 -0.78 1.81 -13.70
N VAL A 44 0.51 2.09 -13.54
CA VAL A 44 0.99 3.29 -12.81
C VAL A 44 0.58 4.56 -13.56
N SER A 45 0.63 4.52 -14.90
CA SER A 45 0.17 5.63 -15.74
C SER A 45 -1.36 5.81 -15.73
N ASP A 46 -2.17 4.76 -15.66
CA ASP A 46 -3.63 4.87 -15.52
C ASP A 46 -4.03 5.40 -14.13
N PHE A 47 -3.28 5.06 -13.08
CA PHE A 47 -3.49 5.64 -11.76
C PHE A 47 -3.12 7.13 -11.72
N SER A 48 -2.20 7.60 -12.56
CA SER A 48 -1.86 9.03 -12.65
C SER A 48 -3.06 9.92 -13.06
N ALA A 49 -4.16 9.33 -13.54
CA ALA A 49 -5.41 10.04 -13.78
C ALA A 49 -6.28 10.27 -12.51
N SER A 50 -5.99 9.61 -11.36
CA SER A 50 -6.80 9.74 -10.12
C SER A 50 -6.02 9.71 -8.80
N GLY A 51 -4.75 9.31 -8.82
CA GLY A 51 -3.89 9.16 -7.66
C GLY A 51 -2.41 9.41 -8.00
N ALA A 52 -1.59 9.66 -6.98
CA ALA A 52 -0.17 9.97 -7.14
C ALA A 52 0.65 9.05 -6.25
N PHE A 53 1.54 8.26 -6.86
CA PHE A 53 2.49 7.42 -6.13
C PHE A 53 3.87 8.08 -6.11
N LYS A 54 4.49 8.10 -4.94
CA LYS A 54 5.88 8.52 -4.77
C LYS A 54 6.65 7.49 -3.97
N ARG A 55 7.71 6.96 -4.57
CA ARG A 55 8.60 6.00 -3.91
C ARG A 55 9.44 6.69 -2.84
N GLY A 56 9.49 6.08 -1.66
CA GLY A 56 10.32 6.48 -0.51
C GLY A 56 11.55 5.60 -0.37
N THR A 57 12.35 5.86 0.67
CA THR A 57 13.58 5.10 0.98
C THR A 57 13.38 4.08 2.10
N ILE A 58 12.33 4.25 2.91
CA ILE A 58 11.99 3.34 4.01
C ILE A 58 11.08 2.23 3.49
N LYS A 59 11.27 1.00 3.99
CA LYS A 59 10.44 -0.17 3.69
C LYS A 59 9.03 -0.06 4.30
N GLY A 60 8.23 0.86 3.78
CA GLY A 60 6.85 1.04 4.20
C GLY A 60 6.08 1.89 3.20
N ILE A 61 4.75 1.77 3.24
CA ILE A 61 3.84 2.50 2.36
C ILE A 61 2.82 3.24 3.22
N VAL A 62 2.58 4.51 2.92
CA VAL A 62 1.55 5.33 3.54
C VAL A 62 0.55 5.73 2.46
N CYS A 63 -0.71 5.37 2.66
CA CYS A 63 -1.83 5.70 1.79
C CYS A 63 -2.59 6.88 2.39
N SER A 64 -2.85 7.93 1.60
CA SER A 64 -3.68 9.07 2.01
C SER A 64 -4.70 9.37 0.92
N LEU A 65 -5.92 8.88 1.11
CA LEU A 65 -6.97 8.86 0.09
C LEU A 65 -7.56 10.22 -0.27
N THR A 66 -7.37 11.23 0.57
CA THR A 66 -7.92 12.57 0.36
C THR A 66 -6.86 13.60 -0.03
N ALA A 67 -5.58 13.22 -0.06
CA ALA A 67 -4.46 14.16 -0.21
C ALA A 67 -4.34 14.84 -1.59
N LEU A 68 -5.13 14.43 -2.59
CA LEU A 68 -5.25 15.13 -3.88
C LEU A 68 -6.49 16.02 -3.96
N ILE A 69 -7.36 16.01 -2.95
CA ILE A 69 -8.54 16.88 -2.90
C ILE A 69 -8.10 18.29 -2.51
N LYS A 70 -8.56 19.29 -3.26
CA LYS A 70 -8.24 20.69 -2.99
C LYS A 70 -8.65 21.08 -1.57
N GLY A 71 -7.72 21.66 -0.82
CA GLY A 71 -7.93 22.08 0.57
C GLY A 71 -7.77 20.97 1.60
N ASP A 72 -7.31 19.78 1.20
CA ASP A 72 -6.96 18.72 2.13
C ASP A 72 -5.72 19.10 2.97
N PRO A 73 -5.82 19.06 4.31
CA PRO A 73 -4.72 19.33 5.24
C PRO A 73 -3.44 18.52 5.00
N LEU A 74 -3.57 17.22 4.72
CA LEU A 74 -2.42 16.34 4.54
C LEU A 74 -1.70 16.60 3.23
N SER A 75 -2.41 17.11 2.21
CA SER A 75 -1.84 17.38 0.88
C SER A 75 -0.54 18.18 0.94
N LYS A 76 -0.58 19.36 1.57
CA LYS A 76 0.58 20.24 1.72
C LYS A 76 1.66 19.65 2.61
N SER A 77 1.28 19.07 3.75
CA SER A 77 2.23 18.52 4.71
C SER A 77 3.03 17.34 4.14
N LEU A 78 2.37 16.45 3.39
CA LEU A 78 3.01 15.32 2.72
C LEU A 78 3.93 15.77 1.57
N GLU A 79 3.52 16.79 0.81
CA GLU A 79 4.36 17.38 -0.24
C GLU A 79 5.58 18.09 0.33
N ALA A 80 5.41 18.83 1.44
CA ALA A 80 6.50 19.53 2.09
C ALA A 80 7.55 18.59 2.68
N GLN A 81 7.26 17.32 2.94
CA GLN A 81 8.28 16.36 3.38
C GLN A 81 9.20 15.92 2.24
N GLN A 82 8.79 16.15 1.00
CA GLN A 82 9.53 15.73 -0.17
C GLN A 82 10.74 16.62 -0.38
N GLY A 83 11.90 16.02 -0.65
CA GLY A 83 13.14 16.76 -0.93
C GLY A 83 13.88 17.28 0.30
N LYS A 84 13.37 17.04 1.51
CA LYS A 84 14.04 17.41 2.78
C LYS A 84 15.20 16.48 3.18
N GLY A 85 15.59 15.52 2.32
CA GLY A 85 16.62 14.52 2.61
C GLY A 85 16.26 13.55 3.75
N LEU A 86 15.00 13.54 4.17
CA LEU A 86 14.51 12.62 5.20
C LEU A 86 14.29 11.24 4.60
N GLU A 87 14.62 10.21 5.37
CA GLU A 87 14.17 8.87 5.07
C GLU A 87 12.66 8.81 5.33
N LEU A 88 11.88 8.52 4.30
CA LEU A 88 10.42 8.48 4.35
C LEU A 88 9.90 7.19 3.73
N PRO A 89 8.74 6.68 4.19
CA PRO A 89 8.04 5.61 3.49
C PRO A 89 7.56 6.10 2.11
N SER A 90 7.27 5.16 1.22
CA SER A 90 6.56 5.45 -0.02
C SER A 90 5.18 5.99 0.27
N ILE A 91 4.69 6.95 -0.52
CA ILE A 91 3.41 7.63 -0.30
C ILE A 91 2.51 7.42 -1.51
N ILE A 92 1.31 6.92 -1.27
CA ILE A 92 0.22 6.85 -2.25
C ILE A 92 -0.82 7.91 -1.87
N LYS A 93 -1.07 8.88 -2.74
CA LYS A 93 -2.11 9.90 -2.57
C LYS A 93 -3.29 9.59 -3.49
N GLY A 94 -4.51 9.81 -3.01
CA GLY A 94 -5.75 9.68 -3.79
C GLY A 94 -6.65 10.91 -3.68
N ALA A 95 -7.76 10.90 -4.43
CA ALA A 95 -8.79 11.94 -4.43
C ALA A 95 -10.19 11.41 -4.07
N ASP A 96 -10.29 10.46 -3.15
CA ASP A 96 -11.54 9.76 -2.82
C ASP A 96 -11.84 9.74 -1.31
N ARG A 97 -12.84 10.52 -0.89
CA ARG A 97 -13.26 10.59 0.53
C ARG A 97 -14.01 9.34 0.99
N ASN A 98 -14.62 8.60 0.07
CA ASN A 98 -15.55 7.53 0.38
C ASN A 98 -14.89 6.16 0.32
N GLU A 99 -13.60 6.10 0.01
CA GLU A 99 -12.85 4.86 -0.16
C GLU A 99 -13.57 3.90 -1.13
N SER A 100 -13.99 4.40 -2.29
CA SER A 100 -14.73 3.60 -3.27
C SER A 100 -13.98 2.33 -3.63
N LYS A 101 -14.73 1.27 -3.94
CA LYS A 101 -14.16 -0.04 -4.29
C LYS A 101 -13.12 0.06 -5.42
N SER A 102 -13.35 0.93 -6.41
CA SER A 102 -12.38 1.19 -7.48
C SER A 102 -11.07 1.76 -6.95
N THR A 103 -11.12 2.77 -6.09
CA THR A 103 -9.91 3.38 -5.49
C THR A 103 -9.16 2.39 -4.62
N CYS A 104 -9.88 1.64 -3.76
CA CYS A 104 -9.27 0.60 -2.94
C CYS A 104 -8.55 -0.45 -3.80
N ASN A 105 -9.20 -0.94 -4.85
CA ASN A 105 -8.61 -1.90 -5.78
C ASN A 105 -7.37 -1.33 -6.49
N SER A 106 -7.40 -0.08 -6.92
CA SER A 106 -6.26 0.57 -7.56
C SER A 106 -5.06 0.67 -6.61
N ILE A 107 -5.28 1.02 -5.35
CA ILE A 107 -4.22 1.12 -4.33
C ILE A 107 -3.63 -0.25 -4.02
N LEU A 108 -4.49 -1.28 -3.87
CA LEU A 108 -4.05 -2.65 -3.70
C LEU A 108 -3.13 -3.08 -4.84
N LYS A 109 -3.50 -2.80 -6.09
CA LYS A 109 -2.67 -3.14 -7.26
C LYS A 109 -1.31 -2.45 -7.24
N ILE A 110 -1.24 -1.18 -6.82
CA ILE A 110 0.04 -0.46 -6.68
C ILE A 110 0.89 -1.14 -5.62
N ILE A 111 0.31 -1.45 -4.46
CA ILE A 111 1.03 -2.14 -3.39
C ILE A 111 1.50 -3.52 -3.87
N GLU A 112 0.65 -4.30 -4.53
CA GLU A 112 1.01 -5.58 -5.14
C GLU A 112 2.16 -5.47 -6.14
N SER A 113 2.20 -4.40 -6.94
CA SER A 113 3.31 -4.14 -7.87
C SER A 113 4.62 -3.83 -7.14
N GLU A 114 4.57 -3.07 -6.04
CA GLU A 114 5.76 -2.77 -5.23
C GLU A 114 6.24 -4.00 -4.45
N LEU A 115 5.31 -4.87 -4.01
CA LEU A 115 5.59 -6.13 -3.31
C LEU A 115 6.45 -7.10 -4.13
N VAL A 116 6.47 -6.98 -5.47
CA VAL A 116 7.32 -7.81 -6.33
C VAL A 116 8.79 -7.42 -6.22
N ASN A 117 9.08 -6.14 -6.05
CA ASN A 117 10.45 -5.64 -5.95
C ASN A 117 11.00 -5.80 -4.54
N GLU A 118 10.19 -5.42 -3.54
CA GLU A 118 10.58 -5.47 -2.14
C GLU A 118 9.35 -5.54 -1.24
N LEU A 119 9.40 -6.41 -0.22
CA LEU A 119 8.33 -6.51 0.77
C LEU A 119 8.41 -5.30 1.74
N PRO A 120 7.43 -4.38 1.75
CA PRO A 120 7.34 -3.35 2.77
C PRO A 120 7.08 -3.99 4.13
N ARG A 121 7.63 -3.41 5.19
CA ARG A 121 7.39 -3.87 6.56
C ARG A 121 6.01 -3.47 7.05
N PHE A 122 5.52 -2.30 6.60
CA PHE A 122 4.22 -1.79 6.97
C PHE A 122 3.48 -1.12 5.82
N VAL A 123 2.15 -1.10 5.91
CA VAL A 123 1.25 -0.29 5.10
C VAL A 123 0.28 0.44 6.03
N ILE A 124 0.23 1.76 5.94
CA ILE A 124 -0.58 2.59 6.83
C ILE A 124 -1.60 3.37 6.01
N ASN A 125 -2.87 3.27 6.36
CA ASN A 125 -3.88 4.23 5.89
C ASN A 125 -3.82 5.48 6.80
N LEU A 126 -3.30 6.59 6.27
CA LEU A 126 -3.21 7.87 6.98
C LEU A 126 -4.42 8.74 6.60
N ARG A 127 -5.18 9.12 7.62
CA ARG A 127 -6.38 9.96 7.51
C ARG A 127 -6.27 11.16 8.42
N TRP A 128 -7.17 12.12 8.23
CA TRP A 128 -7.35 13.21 9.15
C TRP A 128 -8.82 13.37 9.50
N SER A 129 -9.11 13.94 10.68
CA SER A 129 -10.46 14.26 11.12
C SER A 129 -10.48 15.51 11.98
N ILE A 130 -11.66 16.13 12.09
CA ILE A 130 -11.91 17.17 13.09
C ILE A 130 -12.26 16.46 14.39
N LEU A 131 -11.35 16.53 15.37
CA LEU A 131 -11.53 15.86 16.65
C LEU A 131 -12.21 16.80 17.67
N PRO A 132 -13.07 16.29 18.57
CA PRO A 132 -13.61 17.06 19.68
C PRO A 132 -12.51 17.74 20.51
N GLN A 133 -12.76 18.93 21.05
CA GLN A 133 -11.77 19.69 21.84
C GLN A 133 -11.19 18.90 23.02
N LEU A 134 -12.00 18.03 23.65
CA LEU A 134 -11.57 17.11 24.71
C LEU A 134 -10.44 16.17 24.28
N LEU A 135 -10.46 15.76 23.01
CA LEU A 135 -9.46 14.88 22.40
C LEU A 135 -8.31 15.66 21.76
N ASN A 136 -8.46 16.97 21.53
CA ASN A 136 -7.50 17.77 20.79
C ASN A 136 -6.83 18.91 21.59
N PRO A 137 -6.38 18.72 22.84
CA PRO A 137 -5.69 19.79 23.54
C PRO A 137 -4.31 20.10 22.94
N GLN A 138 -3.64 19.12 22.30
CA GLN A 138 -2.24 19.24 21.84
C GLN A 138 -1.89 18.28 20.67
N HIS A 139 -2.57 18.34 19.52
CA HIS A 139 -2.25 17.52 18.33
C HIS A 139 -2.40 16.02 18.57
N ALA A 140 -3.65 15.56 18.59
CA ALA A 140 -3.94 14.16 18.81
C ALA A 140 -3.76 13.30 17.54
N LEU A 141 -3.33 12.07 17.78
CA LEU A 141 -3.21 11.00 16.80
C LEU A 141 -3.96 9.78 17.33
N ILE A 142 -4.72 9.13 16.46
CA ILE A 142 -5.53 7.95 16.79
C ILE A 142 -5.02 6.78 15.96
N ILE A 143 -4.72 5.65 16.61
CA ILE A 143 -4.39 4.38 15.98
C ILE A 143 -5.66 3.53 15.92
N GLY A 144 -6.08 3.16 14.70
CA GLY A 144 -7.24 2.31 14.49
C GLY A 144 -6.93 0.83 14.77
N THR A 145 -7.69 0.21 15.65
CA THR A 145 -7.52 -1.19 16.07
C THR A 145 -8.55 -2.15 15.46
N ARG A 146 -9.64 -1.64 14.86
CA ARG A 146 -10.72 -2.46 14.27
C ARG A 146 -10.24 -3.41 13.18
N TYR A 147 -9.43 -2.90 12.25
CA TYR A 147 -8.81 -3.66 11.17
C TYR A 147 -7.31 -3.39 11.24
N SER A 148 -6.60 -4.22 12.00
CA SER A 148 -5.17 -4.08 12.22
C SER A 148 -4.56 -5.43 12.55
N ASN A 149 -3.35 -5.69 12.04
CA ASN A 149 -2.49 -6.77 12.52
C ASN A 149 -1.23 -6.23 13.23
N LEU A 150 -1.26 -4.96 13.65
CA LEU A 150 -0.20 -4.33 14.45
C LEU A 150 -0.06 -5.08 15.78
N LYS A 151 1.13 -5.64 16.01
CA LYS A 151 1.40 -6.36 17.26
C LYS A 151 1.43 -5.38 18.43
N GLU A 152 0.96 -5.82 19.59
CA GLU A 152 0.95 -4.98 20.80
C GLU A 152 2.33 -4.40 21.14
N SER A 153 3.40 -5.17 20.96
CA SER A 153 4.77 -4.69 21.17
C SER A 153 5.19 -3.59 20.19
N GLU A 154 4.74 -3.67 18.93
CA GLU A 154 5.01 -2.65 17.91
C GLU A 154 4.16 -1.40 18.17
N SER A 155 2.89 -1.58 18.54
CA SER A 155 2.00 -0.48 18.96
C SER A 155 2.61 0.29 20.13
N LYS A 156 3.01 -0.39 21.21
CA LYS A 156 3.64 0.24 22.38
C LYS A 156 4.89 1.04 22.02
N ARG A 157 5.74 0.52 21.12
CA ARG A 157 6.95 1.23 20.65
C ARG A 157 6.59 2.46 19.83
N LEU A 158 5.62 2.35 18.94
CA LEU A 158 5.12 3.47 18.12
C LEU A 158 4.52 4.57 19.00
N VAL A 159 3.62 4.20 19.92
CA VAL A 159 2.99 5.12 20.90
C VAL A 159 4.07 5.86 21.68
N THR A 160 5.01 5.13 22.29
CA THR A 160 6.11 5.73 23.05
C THR A 160 6.89 6.74 22.22
N LYS A 161 7.19 6.42 20.95
CA LYS A 161 7.97 7.31 20.08
C LYS A 161 7.21 8.58 19.71
N LEU A 162 5.91 8.47 19.45
CA LEU A 162 5.05 9.60 19.12
C LEU A 162 4.83 10.50 20.34
N GLU A 163 4.61 9.93 21.52
CA GLU A 163 4.46 10.66 22.78
C GLU A 163 5.75 11.40 23.18
N GLN A 164 6.93 10.83 22.90
CA GLN A 164 8.21 11.53 23.07
C GLN A 164 8.34 12.79 22.18
N GLN A 165 7.57 12.90 21.11
CA GLN A 165 7.49 14.10 20.27
C GLN A 165 6.40 15.08 20.72
N GLY A 166 5.77 14.83 21.87
CA GLY A 166 4.71 15.67 22.42
C GLY A 166 3.33 15.45 21.77
N LEU A 167 3.14 14.34 21.04
CA LEU A 167 1.83 13.98 20.49
C LEU A 167 1.04 13.18 21.53
N LYS A 168 -0.27 13.40 21.57
CA LYS A 168 -1.16 12.56 22.37
C LYS A 168 -1.71 11.44 21.49
N VAL A 169 -1.42 10.19 21.85
CA VAL A 169 -1.87 9.02 21.07
C VAL A 169 -3.05 8.35 21.76
N PHE A 170 -4.08 8.03 20.99
CA PHE A 170 -5.23 7.26 21.42
C PHE A 170 -5.37 6.01 20.54
N GLU A 171 -6.03 5.00 21.06
CA GLU A 171 -6.46 3.83 20.29
C GLU A 171 -7.98 3.89 20.11
N ASP A 172 -8.46 3.55 18.92
CA ASP A 172 -9.89 3.54 18.60
C ASP A 172 -10.28 2.29 17.80
N SER A 173 -11.45 1.73 18.10
CA SER A 173 -11.94 0.49 17.48
C SER A 173 -13.09 0.71 16.50
N GLY A 174 -13.29 1.91 15.93
CA GLY A 174 -14.27 2.07 14.85
C GLY A 174 -14.80 3.47 14.55
N GLU A 175 -14.61 4.48 15.41
CA GLU A 175 -15.12 5.83 15.18
C GLU A 175 -14.18 6.66 14.29
N TYR A 176 -12.88 6.59 14.60
CA TYR A 176 -11.80 7.29 13.91
C TYR A 176 -10.79 6.33 13.27
N GLY A 177 -10.97 5.02 13.42
CA GLY A 177 -10.14 3.99 12.80
C GLY A 177 -10.97 2.87 12.16
N GLY A 178 -10.37 2.18 11.18
CA GLY A 178 -10.96 0.98 10.57
C GLY A 178 -11.80 1.27 9.32
N GLY A 179 -11.28 2.09 8.41
CA GLY A 179 -11.84 2.30 7.08
C GLY A 179 -11.86 1.04 6.20
N LEU A 180 -12.62 1.13 5.11
CA LEU A 180 -12.79 0.09 4.09
C LEU A 180 -11.47 -0.21 3.37
N LEU A 181 -10.62 0.80 3.14
CA LEU A 181 -9.29 0.58 2.57
C LEU A 181 -8.46 -0.33 3.48
N THR A 182 -8.42 -0.04 4.78
CA THR A 182 -7.64 -0.81 5.76
C THR A 182 -8.13 -2.26 5.86
N TYR A 183 -9.45 -2.46 5.82
CA TYR A 183 -10.04 -3.80 5.73
C TYR A 183 -9.54 -4.57 4.49
N HIS A 184 -9.63 -3.96 3.31
CA HIS A 184 -9.22 -4.60 2.06
C HIS A 184 -7.71 -4.83 1.96
N LEU A 185 -6.90 -3.92 2.52
CA LEU A 185 -5.46 -4.09 2.68
C LEU A 185 -5.16 -5.32 3.51
N LEU A 186 -5.82 -5.45 4.66
CA LEU A 186 -5.62 -6.59 5.54
C LEU A 186 -6.02 -7.90 4.85
N GLU A 187 -7.21 -8.00 4.25
CA GLU A 187 -7.63 -9.23 3.55
C GLU A 187 -6.69 -9.66 2.41
N SER A 188 -6.12 -8.69 1.69
CA SER A 188 -5.26 -8.96 0.53
C SER A 188 -3.82 -9.30 0.96
N ILE A 189 -3.30 -8.60 1.95
CA ILE A 189 -1.91 -8.68 2.38
C ILE A 189 -1.69 -9.77 3.45
N ASP A 190 -2.68 -10.07 4.29
CA ASP A 190 -2.59 -11.05 5.38
C ASP A 190 -2.22 -12.46 4.88
N LYS A 191 -2.58 -12.79 3.63
CA LYS A 191 -2.13 -14.00 2.93
C LYS A 191 -0.61 -14.17 2.88
N ARG A 192 0.16 -13.09 3.06
CA ARG A 192 1.64 -13.07 3.03
C ARG A 192 2.27 -13.02 4.43
N GLY A 193 1.49 -12.79 5.50
CA GLY A 193 1.85 -12.94 6.92
C GLY A 193 3.03 -12.11 7.48
N LYS A 194 3.65 -11.22 6.68
CA LYS A 194 4.89 -10.52 7.03
C LYS A 194 4.79 -9.00 7.07
N ILE A 195 3.61 -8.43 6.79
CA ILE A 195 3.43 -6.99 6.59
C ILE A 195 2.40 -6.49 7.58
N THR A 196 2.78 -5.43 8.30
CA THR A 196 1.93 -4.78 9.29
C THR A 196 1.00 -3.77 8.61
N VAL A 197 -0.31 -3.93 8.76
CA VAL A 197 -1.35 -3.09 8.19
C VAL A 197 -2.17 -2.49 9.32
N PHE A 198 -2.30 -1.16 9.34
CA PHE A 198 -3.15 -0.46 10.30
C PHE A 198 -3.55 0.94 9.79
N GLU A 199 -4.48 1.57 10.50
CA GLU A 199 -4.96 2.92 10.20
C GLU A 199 -4.47 3.91 11.25
N VAL A 200 -4.14 5.13 10.79
CA VAL A 200 -3.81 6.26 11.65
C VAL A 200 -4.65 7.45 11.23
N THR A 201 -5.33 8.05 12.20
CA THR A 201 -6.09 9.29 12.00
C THR A 201 -5.48 10.40 12.83
N VAL A 202 -5.06 11.47 12.17
CA VAL A 202 -4.52 12.67 12.83
C VAL A 202 -5.60 13.75 12.96
N SER A 203 -5.48 14.63 13.97
CA SER A 203 -6.33 15.83 14.00
C SER A 203 -6.05 16.73 12.79
N LYS A 204 -7.02 17.55 12.39
CA LYS A 204 -6.86 18.53 11.31
C LYS A 204 -5.66 19.44 11.56
N GLU A 205 -5.50 19.93 12.79
CA GLU A 205 -4.42 20.83 13.20
C GLU A 205 -3.06 20.15 13.10
N LEU A 206 -2.98 18.86 13.46
CA LEU A 206 -1.79 18.04 13.26
C LEU A 206 -1.51 17.83 11.77
N ALA A 207 -2.54 17.56 10.97
CA ALA A 207 -2.42 17.37 9.52
C ALA A 207 -1.90 18.62 8.80
N GLU A 208 -2.25 19.82 9.25
CA GLU A 208 -1.74 21.09 8.71
C GLU A 208 -0.30 21.42 9.19
N ASN A 209 0.20 20.73 10.22
CA ASN A 209 1.52 20.95 10.78
C ASN A 209 2.58 20.09 10.06
N GLU A 210 3.23 20.68 9.05
CA GLU A 210 4.24 19.99 8.23
C GLU A 210 5.35 19.35 9.07
N ARG A 211 5.82 20.03 10.13
CA ARG A 211 6.92 19.53 10.96
C ARG A 211 6.49 18.29 11.73
N GLN A 212 5.30 18.31 12.33
CA GLN A 212 4.82 17.17 13.09
C GLN A 212 4.45 15.99 12.19
N ILE A 213 3.88 16.22 11.00
CA ILE A 213 3.67 15.14 10.03
C ILE A 213 4.99 14.50 9.60
N GLY A 214 6.06 15.27 9.42
CA GLY A 214 7.40 14.72 9.19
C GLY A 214 7.82 13.75 10.29
N PHE A 215 7.63 14.13 11.56
CA PHE A 215 7.92 13.25 12.70
C PHE A 215 7.03 12.01 12.75
N VAL A 216 5.74 12.13 12.44
CA VAL A 216 4.81 10.99 12.37
C VAL A 216 5.28 9.99 11.31
N LEU A 217 5.59 10.45 10.10
CA LEU A 217 6.06 9.57 9.02
C LEU A 217 7.38 8.88 9.36
N GLN A 218 8.31 9.59 10.02
CA GLN A 218 9.55 8.99 10.51
C GLN A 218 9.31 7.99 11.64
N ALA A 219 8.36 8.26 12.54
CA ALA A 219 8.05 7.35 13.64
C ALA A 219 7.58 5.98 13.11
N PHE A 220 6.89 5.93 11.97
CA PHE A 220 6.48 4.67 11.35
C PHE A 220 7.66 3.78 10.93
N SER A 221 8.84 4.34 10.67
CA SER A 221 10.04 3.58 10.28
C SER A 221 10.52 2.55 11.32
N ILE A 222 10.13 2.71 12.58
CA ILE A 222 10.60 1.86 13.68
C ILE A 222 9.82 0.54 13.80
N ILE A 223 8.69 0.44 13.09
CA ILE A 223 7.84 -0.74 13.00
C ILE A 223 8.60 -1.80 12.22
#